data_AF-A0A2E8Q2A6-F1
#
_entry.id   AF-A0A2E8Q2A6-F1
#
_cell.length_a   1.000
_cell.length_b   1.000
_cell.length_c   1.000
_cell.angle_alpha   90.00
_cell.angle_beta   90.00
_cell.angle_gamma   90.00
#
_symmetry.space_group_name_H-M   'P 1'
#
loop_
_entity.id
_entity.type
_entity.pdbx_description
1 polymer ?
#
loop_
_entity_poly.entity_id
_entity_poly.type
_entity_poly.pdbx_seq_one_letter_code
_entity_poly.pdbx_strand_id
1 'polypeptide(L)'
;MMSHNPNISIIWAKVPLAAIAQMTRQELQVYAALASFQGKDKVCFPALEAIAERIEDHGQSQIKTRRISQVIQQLKQAGWITVQRRGYGRSNLYQVHTDSQRSENLTARENPESRLRAARHDSRSRGAEHKRS
;
A
#
# COMPACT_ATOMS: atom_id res chain seq x y z
N MET A 1 30.72 30.29 -7.07
CA MET A 1 30.57 28.87 -6.66
C MET A 1 29.57 28.80 -5.52
N MET A 2 28.30 28.54 -5.82
CA MET A 2 27.28 28.34 -4.77
C MET A 2 27.09 26.84 -4.55
N SER A 3 27.60 26.38 -3.41
CA SER A 3 27.45 25.03 -2.89
C SER A 3 25.97 24.67 -2.77
N HIS A 4 25.48 23.89 -3.73
CA HIS A 4 24.23 23.16 -3.55
C HIS A 4 24.53 22.05 -2.55
N ASN A 5 24.12 22.25 -1.30
CA ASN A 5 24.07 21.16 -0.34
C ASN A 5 22.66 20.58 -0.48
N PRO A 6 22.43 19.53 -1.29
CA PRO A 6 21.13 18.89 -1.32
C PRO A 6 20.90 18.39 0.10
N ASN A 7 19.82 18.84 0.72
CA ASN A 7 19.43 18.41 2.05
C ASN A 7 19.06 16.93 1.94
N ILE A 8 20.06 16.03 2.09
CA ILE A 8 19.89 14.59 2.00
C ILE A 8 19.02 14.19 3.18
N SER A 9 17.71 14.16 2.95
CA SER A 9 16.76 13.62 3.91
C SER A 9 17.02 12.12 3.98
N ILE A 10 17.66 11.67 5.07
CA ILE A 10 17.88 10.25 5.31
C ILE A 10 16.51 9.61 5.55
N ILE A 11 15.98 8.97 4.51
CA ILE A 11 14.72 8.22 4.58
C ILE A 11 15.03 6.83 5.14
N TRP A 12 14.40 6.49 6.26
CA TRP A 12 14.51 5.18 6.88
C TRP A 12 13.13 4.57 7.11
N ALA A 13 13.06 3.23 7.08
CA ALA A 13 11.84 2.49 7.33
C ALA A 13 12.17 1.17 8.03
N LYS A 14 11.23 0.67 8.85
CA LYS A 14 11.30 -0.68 9.41
C LYS A 14 10.69 -1.66 8.43
N VAL A 15 11.46 -2.69 8.06
CA VAL A 15 11.01 -3.74 7.14
C VAL A 15 11.21 -5.10 7.82
N PRO A 16 10.19 -5.98 7.84
CA PRO A 16 10.34 -7.34 8.35
C PRO A 16 11.41 -8.09 7.55
N LEU A 17 12.28 -8.83 8.23
CA LEU A 17 13.35 -9.60 7.56
C LEU A 17 12.78 -10.59 6.53
N ALA A 18 11.65 -11.22 6.86
CA ALA A 18 10.93 -12.12 5.96
C ALA A 18 10.47 -11.45 4.65
N ALA A 19 10.14 -10.16 4.69
CA ALA A 19 9.73 -9.40 3.51
C ALA A 19 10.88 -9.26 2.51
N ILE A 20 12.13 -9.14 2.98
CA ILE A 20 13.32 -9.02 2.13
C ILE A 20 13.50 -10.26 1.24
N ALA A 21 13.21 -11.45 1.77
CA ALA A 21 13.34 -12.71 1.03
C ALA A 21 12.15 -13.00 0.10
N GLN A 22 10.98 -12.41 0.36
CA GLN A 22 9.73 -12.72 -0.33
C GLN A 22 9.29 -11.67 -1.35
N MET A 23 9.88 -10.47 -1.31
CA MET A 23 9.54 -9.35 -2.19
C MET A 23 10.59 -9.13 -3.26
N THR A 24 10.14 -8.72 -4.44
CA THR A 24 11.00 -8.11 -5.44
C THR A 24 11.55 -6.77 -4.95
N ARG A 25 12.64 -6.28 -5.56
CA ARG A 25 13.22 -4.96 -5.24
C ARG A 25 12.18 -3.83 -5.26
N GLN A 26 11.29 -3.82 -6.26
CA GLN A 26 10.27 -2.77 -6.39
C GLN A 26 9.17 -2.88 -5.32
N GLU A 27 8.75 -4.09 -4.98
CA GLU A 27 7.83 -4.33 -3.86
C GLU A 27 8.42 -3.86 -2.54
N LEU A 28 9.70 -4.18 -2.30
CA LEU A 28 10.42 -3.75 -1.12
C LEU A 28 10.55 -2.23 -1.04
N GLN A 29 10.86 -1.56 -2.15
CA GLN A 29 10.93 -0.10 -2.23
C GLN A 29 9.58 0.55 -1.90
N VAL A 30 8.49 0.09 -2.52
CA VAL A 30 7.15 0.63 -2.26
C VAL A 30 6.70 0.34 -0.83
N TYR A 31 6.96 -0.87 -0.33
CA TYR A 31 6.68 -1.23 1.06
C TYR A 31 7.44 -0.32 2.04
N ALA A 32 8.75 -0.16 1.85
CA ALA A 32 9.60 0.66 2.70
C ALA A 32 9.17 2.14 2.65
N ALA A 33 8.81 2.66 1.48
CA ALA A 33 8.29 4.01 1.35
C ALA A 33 7.00 4.18 2.17
N LEU A 34 6.02 3.30 2.02
CA LEU A 34 4.78 3.33 2.81
C LEU A 34 5.04 3.19 4.32
N ALA A 35 5.96 2.31 4.72
CA ALA A 35 6.36 2.14 6.10
C ALA A 35 7.03 3.41 6.68
N SER A 36 7.81 4.14 5.87
CA SER A 36 8.41 5.42 6.27
C SER A 36 7.37 6.52 6.47
N PHE A 37 6.29 6.52 5.68
CA PHE A 37 5.16 7.45 5.87
C PHE A 37 4.32 7.07 7.08
N GLN A 38 4.13 5.77 7.33
CA GLN A 38 3.35 5.29 8.47
C GLN A 38 4.06 5.58 9.80
N GLY A 39 5.39 5.41 9.87
CA GLY A 39 6.18 5.76 11.05
C GLY A 39 5.66 5.07 12.32
N LYS A 40 5.19 5.87 13.29
CA LYS A 40 4.57 5.38 14.54
C LYS A 40 3.04 5.27 14.46
N ASP A 41 2.44 5.80 13.41
CA ASP A 41 1.00 5.79 13.22
C ASP A 41 0.51 4.40 12.75
N LYS A 42 -0.80 4.19 12.83
CA LYS A 42 -1.41 2.92 12.39
C LYS A 42 -1.70 2.88 10.89
N VAL A 43 -1.78 4.05 10.24
CA VAL A 43 -2.13 4.20 8.81
C VAL A 43 -1.40 5.40 8.23
N CYS A 44 -1.23 5.42 6.91
CA CYS A 44 -0.76 6.58 6.15
C CYS A 44 -1.62 6.80 4.89
N PHE A 45 -1.54 7.98 4.28
CA PHE A 45 -2.32 8.32 3.08
C PHE A 45 -1.53 9.12 2.02
N PRO A 46 -0.28 8.75 1.72
CA PRO A 46 0.48 9.45 0.68
C PRO A 46 -0.18 9.33 -0.69
N ALA A 47 -0.03 10.37 -1.52
CA ALA A 47 -0.33 10.30 -2.95
C ALA A 47 0.71 9.40 -3.66
N LEU A 48 0.39 8.90 -4.85
CA LEU A 48 1.30 8.01 -5.59
C LEU A 48 2.60 8.74 -5.98
N GLU A 49 2.50 10.04 -6.24
CA GLU A 49 3.61 10.94 -6.56
C GLU A 49 4.55 11.07 -5.36
N ALA A 50 3.99 11.25 -4.16
CA ALA A 50 4.77 11.30 -2.93
C ALA A 50 5.46 9.97 -2.60
N ILE A 51 4.84 8.83 -2.95
CA ILE A 51 5.48 7.51 -2.85
C ILE A 51 6.64 7.43 -3.84
N ALA A 52 6.46 7.91 -5.08
CA ALA A 52 7.49 7.90 -6.10
C ALA A 52 8.71 8.72 -5.66
N GLU A 53 8.47 9.96 -5.22
CA GLU A 53 9.49 10.87 -4.67
C GLU A 53 10.25 10.24 -3.51
N ARG A 54 9.55 9.53 -2.62
CA ARG A 54 10.17 8.84 -1.48
C ARG A 54 11.06 7.66 -1.90
N ILE A 55 10.75 7.01 -3.03
CA ILE A 55 11.52 5.87 -3.54
C ILE A 55 12.73 6.35 -4.36
N GLU A 56 12.77 7.61 -4.80
CA GLU A 56 13.80 8.10 -5.70
C GLU A 56 15.20 7.74 -5.21
N ASP A 57 15.79 6.79 -5.92
CA ASP A 57 17.18 6.40 -5.81
C ASP A 57 17.99 7.60 -6.29
N HIS A 58 18.96 8.07 -5.50
CA HIS A 58 19.87 9.17 -5.83
C HIS A 58 20.62 8.94 -7.17
N GLY A 59 19.93 9.06 -8.30
CA GLY A 59 20.44 8.93 -9.67
C GLY A 59 20.25 7.57 -10.38
N GLN A 60 19.58 6.54 -9.82
CA GLN A 60 19.61 5.19 -10.44
C GLN A 60 18.31 4.69 -11.08
N SER A 61 17.11 5.06 -10.61
CA SER A 61 15.86 4.75 -11.34
C SER A 61 14.63 5.40 -10.71
N GLN A 62 13.83 6.12 -11.50
CA GLN A 62 12.50 6.57 -11.10
C GLN A 62 11.45 5.49 -11.37
N ILE A 63 10.78 5.02 -10.32
CA ILE A 63 9.60 4.16 -10.46
C ILE A 63 8.37 5.02 -10.80
N LYS A 64 7.73 4.75 -11.93
CA LYS A 64 6.54 5.52 -12.37
C LYS A 64 5.33 5.22 -11.48
N THR A 65 4.46 6.22 -11.25
CA THR A 65 3.23 6.11 -10.44
C THR A 65 2.31 4.96 -10.87
N ARG A 66 2.17 4.71 -12.18
CA ARG A 66 1.44 3.54 -12.72
C ARG A 66 1.99 2.22 -12.18
N ARG A 67 3.32 2.09 -12.13
CA ARG A 67 3.99 0.88 -11.61
C ARG A 67 3.81 0.77 -10.10
N ILE A 68 3.91 1.87 -9.36
CA ILE A 68 3.63 1.92 -7.92
C ILE A 68 2.21 1.41 -7.63
N SER A 69 1.21 1.88 -8.39
CA SER A 69 -0.17 1.42 -8.24
C SER A 69 -0.33 -0.09 -8.43
N GLN A 70 0.37 -0.68 -9.42
CA GLN A 70 0.38 -2.13 -9.63
C GLN A 70 1.05 -2.87 -8.46
N VAL A 71 2.22 -2.39 -8.02
CA VAL A 71 2.96 -2.97 -6.88
C VAL A 71 2.13 -2.90 -5.60
N ILE A 72 1.40 -1.81 -5.36
CA ILE A 72 0.44 -1.70 -4.25
C ILE A 72 -0.61 -2.81 -4.32
N GLN A 73 -1.15 -3.13 -5.51
CA GLN A 73 -2.10 -4.23 -5.62
C GLN A 73 -1.44 -5.59 -5.33
N GLN A 74 -0.20 -5.80 -5.79
CA GLN A 74 0.56 -7.03 -5.51
C GLN A 74 0.81 -7.20 -4.00
N LEU A 75 1.31 -6.17 -3.33
CA LEU A 75 1.52 -6.14 -1.88
C LEU A 75 0.21 -6.37 -1.11
N LYS A 76 -0.89 -5.78 -1.57
CA LYS A 76 -2.23 -5.98 -0.98
C LYS A 76 -2.67 -7.43 -1.12
N GLN A 77 -2.49 -8.05 -2.28
CA GLN A 77 -2.84 -9.45 -2.53
C GLN A 77 -2.01 -10.38 -1.65
N ALA A 78 -0.70 -10.12 -1.54
CA ALA A 78 0.23 -10.87 -0.71
C ALA A 78 0.05 -10.64 0.81
N GLY A 79 -0.85 -9.75 1.23
CA GLY A 79 -1.19 -9.50 2.63
C GLY A 79 -0.19 -8.60 3.37
N TRP A 80 0.77 -8.00 2.67
CA TRP A 80 1.77 -7.11 3.27
C TRP A 80 1.22 -5.71 3.57
N ILE A 81 0.15 -5.31 2.89
CA ILE A 81 -0.54 -4.06 3.16
C ILE A 81 -2.07 -4.22 3.12
N THR A 82 -2.77 -3.32 3.81
CA THR A 82 -4.20 -3.04 3.61
C THR A 82 -4.36 -1.72 2.86
N VAL A 83 -5.33 -1.67 1.95
CA VAL A 83 -5.68 -0.47 1.17
C VAL A 83 -7.16 -0.18 1.33
N GLN A 84 -7.49 1.01 1.83
CA GLN A 84 -8.86 1.50 1.96
C GLN A 84 -9.06 2.75 1.10
N ARG A 85 -10.07 2.73 0.21
CA ARG A 85 -10.43 3.88 -0.62
C ARG A 85 -11.15 4.93 0.23
N ARG A 86 -10.88 6.22 -0.02
CA ARG A 86 -11.47 7.35 0.72
C ARG A 86 -12.51 8.17 -0.07
N GLY A 87 -12.87 7.72 -1.27
CA GLY A 87 -13.75 8.45 -2.20
C GLY A 87 -12.98 9.15 -3.31
N TYR A 88 -13.73 9.80 -4.21
CA TYR A 88 -13.18 10.47 -5.40
C TYR A 88 -12.27 11.64 -5.02
N GLY A 89 -11.15 11.80 -5.73
CA GLY A 89 -10.19 12.89 -5.52
C GLY A 89 -9.33 12.80 -4.25
N ARG A 90 -9.45 11.72 -3.45
CA ARG A 90 -8.65 11.52 -2.24
C ARG A 90 -7.68 10.36 -2.40
N SER A 91 -6.48 10.51 -1.83
CA SER A 91 -5.52 9.41 -1.72
C SER A 91 -6.10 8.27 -0.88
N ASN A 92 -5.66 7.04 -1.17
CA ASN A 92 -6.08 5.88 -0.38
C ASN A 92 -5.43 5.93 1.01
N LEU A 93 -6.05 5.25 1.98
CA LEU A 93 -5.42 4.87 3.23
C LEU A 93 -4.67 3.57 3.04
N TYR A 94 -3.44 3.55 3.54
CA TYR A 94 -2.54 2.42 3.52
C TYR A 94 -2.19 2.03 4.96
N GLN A 95 -2.05 0.74 5.19
CA GLN A 95 -1.48 0.20 6.42
C GLN A 95 -0.48 -0.89 6.02
N VAL A 96 0.76 -0.78 6.49
CA VAL A 96 1.76 -1.85 6.35
C VAL A 96 1.65 -2.84 7.50
N HIS A 97 1.94 -4.12 7.22
CA HIS A 97 1.78 -5.22 8.15
C HIS A 97 3.12 -5.89 8.47
N THR A 98 3.30 -6.27 9.74
CA THR A 98 4.37 -7.20 10.12
C THR A 98 4.06 -8.61 9.59
N ASP A 99 5.04 -9.52 9.67
CA ASP A 99 4.86 -10.89 9.18
C ASP A 99 3.75 -11.65 9.94
N SER A 100 3.62 -11.39 11.26
CA SER A 100 2.53 -11.92 12.08
C SER A 100 1.16 -11.41 11.58
N GLN A 101 1.03 -10.10 11.38
CA GLN A 101 -0.20 -9.49 10.89
C GLN A 101 -0.53 -9.92 9.46
N ARG A 102 0.47 -10.11 8.61
CA ARG A 102 0.30 -10.66 7.26
C ARG A 102 -0.29 -12.07 7.33
N SER A 103 0.28 -12.92 8.16
CA SER A 103 -0.16 -14.31 8.31
C SER A 103 -1.62 -14.39 8.77
N GLU A 104 -2.00 -13.56 9.75
CA GLU A 104 -3.39 -13.41 10.19
C GLU A 104 -4.32 -12.92 9.07
N ASN A 105 -3.88 -11.94 8.26
CA ASN A 105 -4.67 -11.42 7.15
C ASN A 105 -4.87 -12.45 6.02
N LEU A 106 -3.88 -13.30 5.76
CA LEU A 106 -3.98 -14.36 4.75
C LEU A 106 -4.95 -15.45 5.20
N THR A 107 -4.84 -15.92 6.45
CA THR A 107 -5.76 -16.92 6.99
C THR A 107 -7.20 -16.41 7.07
N ALA A 108 -7.40 -15.15 7.45
CA ALA A 108 -8.73 -14.52 7.46
C ALA A 108 -9.38 -14.46 6.07
N ARG A 109 -8.58 -14.30 5.00
CA ARG A 109 -9.05 -14.31 3.59
C ARG A 109 -9.33 -15.71 3.06
N GLU A 110 -8.65 -16.71 3.59
CA GLU A 110 -8.83 -18.12 3.22
C GLU A 110 -10.04 -18.75 3.91
N ASN A 111 -10.45 -18.23 5.06
CA ASN A 111 -11.62 -18.71 5.78
C ASN A 111 -12.91 -18.62 4.91
N PRO A 112 -13.59 -19.75 4.62
CA PRO A 112 -14.81 -19.80 3.83
C PRO A 112 -15.94 -18.90 4.37
N GLU A 113 -16.05 -18.76 5.70
CA GLU A 113 -17.09 -17.93 6.32
C GLU A 113 -16.88 -16.44 6.06
N SER A 114 -15.62 -15.98 6.03
CA SER A 114 -15.26 -14.61 5.69
C SER A 114 -15.64 -14.27 4.24
N ARG A 115 -15.42 -15.22 3.31
CA ARG A 115 -15.80 -15.07 1.89
C ARG A 115 -17.32 -15.02 1.72
N LEU A 116 -18.06 -15.88 2.43
CA LEU A 116 -19.52 -15.89 2.43
C LEU A 116 -20.11 -14.58 2.96
N ARG A 117 -19.53 -13.98 4.01
CA ARG A 117 -19.96 -12.68 4.54
C ARG A 117 -19.70 -11.53 3.57
N ALA A 118 -18.53 -11.51 2.92
CA ALA A 118 -18.19 -10.49 1.91
C ALA A 118 -19.12 -10.56 0.67
N ALA A 119 -19.40 -11.77 0.17
CA ALA A 119 -20.28 -11.98 -0.99
C ALA A 119 -21.74 -11.55 -0.72
N ARG A 120 -22.24 -11.73 0.52
CA ARG A 120 -23.57 -11.27 0.94
C ARG A 120 -23.68 -9.75 1.04
N HIS A 121 -22.58 -9.04 1.28
CA HIS A 121 -22.59 -7.58 1.34
C HIS A 121 -22.66 -6.95 -0.05
N ASP A 122 -21.98 -7.53 -1.04
CA ASP A 122 -21.92 -6.99 -2.42
C ASP A 122 -23.23 -7.19 -3.19
N SER A 123 -24.01 -8.22 -2.84
CA SER A 123 -25.30 -8.53 -3.47
C SER A 123 -26.45 -7.60 -3.03
N ARG A 124 -26.30 -6.83 -1.94
CA ARG A 124 -27.31 -5.85 -1.51
C ARG A 124 -27.22 -4.49 -2.23
N SER A 125 -26.08 -4.18 -2.87
CA SER A 125 -25.83 -2.86 -3.46
C SER A 125 -26.34 -2.70 -4.90
N ARG A 126 -26.75 -3.78 -5.57
CA ARG A 126 -27.20 -3.76 -6.98
C ARG A 126 -28.73 -3.65 -7.18
N GLY A 127 -29.52 -3.57 -6.10
CA GLY A 127 -30.99 -3.64 -6.17
C GLY A 127 -31.74 -2.31 -6.11
N ALA A 128 -31.05 -1.17 -5.94
CA ALA A 128 -31.70 0.09 -5.56
C ALA A 128 -31.51 1.22 -6.59
N GLU A 129 -31.79 0.98 -7.87
CA GLU A 129 -31.95 2.08 -8.83
C GLU A 129 -32.69 1.62 -10.09
N HIS A 130 -33.98 1.29 -9.97
CA HIS A 130 -34.92 1.28 -11.10
C HIS A 130 -36.34 1.39 -10.54
N LYS A 131 -36.80 2.63 -10.35
CA LYS A 131 -38.20 3.07 -10.44
C LYS A 131 -38.28 4.55 -10.11
N ARG A 132 -38.51 5.37 -11.14
CA ARG A 132 -39.68 6.23 -11.27
C ARG A 132 -39.58 7.00 -12.59
N SER A 133 -40.48 6.61 -13.50
CA SER A 133 -41.03 7.47 -14.55
C SER A 133 -41.77 8.65 -13.94
#